data_AF-A0A438GDN7-F1
#
_entry.id   AF-A0A438GDN7-F1
#
_cell.length_a   1.000
_cell.length_b   1.000
_cell.length_c   1.000
_cell.angle_alpha   90.00
_cell.angle_beta   90.00
_cell.angle_gamma   90.00
#
_symmetry.space_group_name_H-M   'P 1'
#
loop_
_entity.id
_entity.type
_entity.pdbx_description
1 polymer ?
#
loop_
_entity_poly.entity_id
_entity_poly.type
_entity_poly.pdbx_seq_one_letter_code
_entity_poly.pdbx_strand_id
1 'polypeptide(L)'
;MEWSRYCCWDARNDKRELRVLESLQPRENLRRLTIAFYGGSKFPSWLGYPSFSVMVELTLKNCKKSVLLPNLGGLSVLKVLCIEGMSQVKSIGAEFYGESMNPFASLKELRFEDMPEWENWSHSNFIKEDVGTFPHLEKFLIRECPKLIGELPKCLQSLVELEVSECPGLMCGLPKLASLSP
;
A
#
# COMPACT_ATOMS: atom_id res chain seq x y z
N MET A 1 11.41 9.94 6.16
CA MET A 1 11.93 10.71 5.02
C MET A 1 10.81 11.58 4.52
N GLU A 2 10.96 12.90 4.61
CA GLU A 2 9.90 13.85 4.29
C GLU A 2 10.43 14.92 3.34
N TRP A 3 9.65 15.22 2.31
CA TRP A 3 9.91 16.31 1.38
C TRP A 3 9.03 17.51 1.72
N SER A 4 9.44 18.69 1.26
CA SER A 4 8.68 19.93 1.49
C SER A 4 7.22 19.79 1.03
N ARG A 5 6.28 20.37 1.77
CA ARG A 5 4.85 20.38 1.40
C ARG A 5 4.47 21.52 0.45
N TYR A 6 5.37 22.50 0.30
CA TYR A 6 5.06 23.83 -0.27
C TYR A 6 5.49 24.04 -1.72
N CYS A 7 6.11 23.04 -2.36
CA CYS A 7 6.50 23.16 -3.77
C CYS A 7 5.37 22.66 -4.67
N CYS A 8 5.12 23.33 -5.79
CA CYS A 8 4.24 22.80 -6.83
C CYS A 8 4.77 21.43 -7.28
N TRP A 9 3.94 20.40 -7.16
CA TRP A 9 4.30 19.03 -7.50
C TRP A 9 4.85 18.94 -8.91
N ASP A 10 4.25 19.67 -9.85
CA ASP A 10 4.60 19.69 -11.27
C ASP A 10 6.03 20.17 -11.55
N ALA A 11 6.58 21.06 -10.73
CA ALA A 11 7.95 21.56 -10.91
C ALA A 11 9.04 20.58 -10.44
N ARG A 12 8.68 19.49 -9.74
CA ARG A 12 9.65 18.51 -9.25
C ARG A 12 10.16 17.61 -10.36
N ASN A 13 11.48 17.53 -10.46
CA ASN A 13 12.16 16.69 -11.44
C ASN A 13 12.24 15.25 -10.96
N ASP A 14 11.54 14.36 -11.65
CA ASP A 14 11.41 12.94 -11.31
C ASP A 14 12.76 12.23 -11.10
N LYS A 15 13.73 12.47 -12.01
CA LYS A 15 15.07 11.85 -11.94
C LYS A 15 15.83 12.31 -10.71
N ARG A 16 15.67 13.57 -10.30
CA ARG A 16 16.33 14.13 -9.11
C ARG A 16 15.73 13.55 -7.85
N GLU A 17 14.41 13.49 -7.77
CA GLU A 17 13.70 12.93 -6.62
C GLU A 17 14.11 11.47 -6.39
N LEU A 18 14.08 10.65 -7.45
CA LEU A 18 14.50 9.25 -7.37
C LEU A 18 15.96 9.11 -6.95
N ARG A 19 16.89 9.89 -7.53
CA ARG A 19 18.31 9.84 -7.13
C ARG A 19 18.52 10.16 -5.66
N VAL A 20 17.80 11.16 -5.14
CA VAL A 20 17.89 11.51 -3.71
C VAL A 20 17.39 10.35 -2.86
N LEU A 21 16.20 9.83 -3.14
CA LEU A 21 15.63 8.73 -2.36
C LEU A 21 16.46 7.43 -2.49
N GLU A 22 17.06 7.16 -3.65
CA GLU A 22 18.01 6.04 -3.84
C GLU A 22 19.26 6.20 -2.96
N SER A 23 19.84 7.41 -2.89
CA SER A 23 21.02 7.69 -2.06
C SER A 23 20.75 7.66 -0.55
N LEU A 24 19.48 7.74 -0.15
CA LEU A 24 19.04 7.69 1.24
C LEU A 24 18.78 6.25 1.72
N GLN A 25 19.24 5.24 0.98
CA GLN A 25 19.10 3.83 1.35
C GLN A 25 19.32 3.64 2.87
N PRO A 26 18.26 3.27 3.63
CA PRO A 26 18.40 3.14 5.06
C PRO A 26 19.33 2.00 5.44
N ARG A 27 19.89 2.06 6.65
CA ARG A 27 20.64 0.93 7.21
C ARG A 27 19.74 -0.30 7.31
N GLU A 28 20.34 -1.48 7.18
CA GLU A 28 19.66 -2.79 7.17
C GLU A 28 18.79 -3.07 8.41
N ASN A 29 18.97 -2.31 9.50
CA ASN A 29 18.21 -2.47 10.75
C ASN A 29 17.00 -1.53 10.89
N LEU A 30 16.57 -0.84 9.84
CA LEU A 30 15.45 0.08 9.93
C LEU A 30 14.12 -0.69 10.07
N ARG A 31 13.46 -0.52 11.22
CA ARG A 31 12.18 -1.18 11.52
C ARG A 31 10.95 -0.40 11.08
N ARG A 32 11.04 0.93 10.98
CA ARG A 32 9.91 1.81 10.61
C ARG A 32 10.37 2.83 9.59
N LEU A 33 9.63 2.92 8.49
CA LEU A 33 9.93 3.86 7.41
C LEU A 33 8.67 4.64 7.03
N THR A 34 8.78 5.96 7.00
CA THR A 34 7.77 6.83 6.39
C THR A 34 8.42 7.57 5.22
N ILE A 35 7.80 7.49 4.05
CA ILE A 35 8.14 8.31 2.87
C ILE A 35 6.97 9.26 2.65
N ALA A 36 7.19 10.54 2.95
CA ALA A 36 6.15 11.55 2.91
C ALA A 36 6.49 12.65 1.90
N PHE A 37 5.48 13.04 1.13
CA PHE A 37 5.53 14.08 0.12
C PHE A 37 6.54 13.87 -1.01
N TYR A 38 6.90 12.62 -1.29
CA TYR A 38 7.86 12.30 -2.34
C TYR A 38 7.32 12.69 -3.72
N GLY A 39 8.11 13.46 -4.48
CA GLY A 39 7.69 14.06 -5.74
C GLY A 39 8.06 13.27 -7.00
N GLY A 40 8.63 12.07 -6.87
CA GLY A 40 8.96 11.22 -8.01
C GLY A 40 7.83 10.24 -8.35
N SER A 41 7.79 9.80 -9.60
CA SER A 41 6.79 8.83 -10.09
C SER A 41 7.14 7.37 -9.79
N LYS A 42 8.39 7.09 -9.40
CA LYS A 42 8.91 5.74 -9.12
C LYS A 42 9.58 5.69 -7.76
N PHE A 43 9.49 4.54 -7.11
CA PHE A 43 10.18 4.24 -5.87
C PHE A 43 11.58 3.66 -6.11
N PRO A 44 12.49 3.79 -5.12
CA PRO A 44 13.88 3.37 -5.26
C PRO A 44 13.98 1.85 -5.32
N SER A 45 15.07 1.36 -5.91
CA SER A 45 15.27 -0.08 -6.11
C SER A 45 15.34 -0.85 -4.80
N TRP A 46 15.81 -0.20 -3.73
CA TRP A 46 15.96 -0.81 -2.42
C TRP A 46 14.63 -1.02 -1.68
N LEU A 47 13.55 -0.31 -2.03
CA LEU A 47 12.25 -0.43 -1.37
C LEU A 47 11.54 -1.70 -1.84
N GLY A 48 11.45 -2.71 -0.96
CA GLY A 48 10.86 -4.01 -1.27
C GLY A 48 11.84 -5.18 -1.34
N TYR A 49 13.14 -4.93 -1.21
CA TYR A 49 14.15 -5.99 -1.23
C TYR A 49 14.35 -6.66 0.14
N PRO A 50 14.82 -7.93 0.17
CA PRO A 50 15.07 -8.69 1.39
C PRO A 50 16.10 -8.06 2.34
N SER A 51 16.93 -7.13 1.86
CA SER A 51 17.86 -6.35 2.68
C SER A 51 17.13 -5.49 3.74
N PHE A 52 15.81 -5.30 3.61
CA PHE A 52 14.95 -4.70 4.64
C PHE A 52 14.08 -5.73 5.37
N SER A 53 14.60 -6.95 5.54
CA SER A 53 13.94 -8.08 6.21
C SER A 53 13.58 -7.85 7.68
N VAL A 54 13.85 -6.68 8.25
CA VAL A 54 13.43 -6.29 9.60
C VAL A 54 12.41 -5.14 9.62
N MET A 55 11.96 -4.66 8.46
CA MET A 55 11.00 -3.56 8.37
C MET A 55 9.60 -4.01 8.81
N VAL A 56 9.16 -3.48 9.94
CA VAL A 56 7.88 -3.83 10.58
C VAL A 56 6.76 -2.87 10.17
N GLU A 57 7.07 -1.60 9.90
CA GLU A 57 6.07 -0.60 9.56
C GLU A 57 6.53 0.27 8.38
N LEU A 58 5.64 0.45 7.42
CA LEU A 58 5.86 1.29 6.25
C LEU A 58 4.68 2.22 6.01
N THR A 59 4.97 3.51 5.83
CA THR A 59 3.98 4.52 5.47
C THR A 59 4.42 5.26 4.21
N LEU A 60 3.58 5.25 3.17
CA LEU A 60 3.72 6.09 1.99
C LEU A 60 2.64 7.16 2.06
N LYS A 61 3.03 8.44 2.17
CA LYS A 61 2.10 9.54 2.42
C LYS A 61 2.27 10.65 1.40
N ASN A 62 1.19 11.04 0.73
CA ASN A 62 1.16 12.16 -0.20
C ASN A 62 2.20 12.05 -1.34
N CYS A 63 2.47 10.86 -1.87
CA CYS A 63 3.38 10.67 -3.01
C CYS A 63 2.61 10.83 -4.34
N LYS A 64 2.08 12.03 -4.58
CA LYS A 64 1.01 12.30 -5.57
C LYS A 64 1.38 12.04 -7.04
N LYS A 65 2.68 11.97 -7.36
CA LYS A 65 3.17 11.69 -8.73
C LYS A 65 3.32 10.20 -9.03
N SER A 66 3.22 9.34 -8.02
CA SER A 66 3.37 7.90 -8.22
C SER A 66 2.14 7.33 -8.91
N VAL A 67 2.36 6.62 -10.01
CA VAL A 67 1.29 5.96 -10.79
C VAL A 67 1.12 4.50 -10.37
N LEU A 68 2.19 3.90 -9.84
CA LEU A 68 2.22 2.52 -9.35
C LEU A 68 2.69 2.50 -7.90
N LEU A 69 2.27 1.50 -7.14
CA LEU A 69 2.81 1.21 -5.82
C LEU A 69 4.13 0.42 -5.96
N PRO A 70 5.07 0.56 -5.00
CA PRO A 70 6.26 -0.26 -4.98
C PRO A 70 5.90 -1.73 -4.71
N ASN A 71 6.80 -2.63 -5.09
CA ASN A 71 6.70 -4.04 -4.71
C ASN A 71 6.98 -4.17 -3.22
N LEU A 72 5.96 -4.52 -2.44
CA LEU A 72 6.05 -4.63 -0.98
C LEU A 72 5.73 -6.03 -0.47
N GLY A 73 5.21 -6.93 -1.32
CA GLY A 73 4.83 -8.27 -0.90
C GLY A 73 6.00 -9.11 -0.39
N GLY A 74 7.23 -8.85 -0.84
CA GLY A 74 8.44 -9.52 -0.35
C GLY A 74 8.84 -9.17 1.10
N LEU A 75 8.22 -8.16 1.72
CA LEU A 75 8.54 -7.74 3.08
C LEU A 75 7.86 -8.66 4.11
N SER A 76 8.46 -9.84 4.34
CA SER A 76 7.86 -10.93 5.10
C SER A 76 7.55 -10.61 6.58
N VAL A 77 8.24 -9.64 7.19
CA VAL A 77 8.04 -9.23 8.59
C VAL A 77 7.22 -7.95 8.76
N LEU A 78 6.77 -7.36 7.65
CA LEU A 78 5.96 -6.13 7.66
C LEU A 78 4.63 -6.42 8.36
N LYS A 79 4.32 -5.66 9.40
CA LYS A 79 3.09 -5.79 10.20
C LYS A 79 2.10 -4.68 9.92
N VAL A 80 2.57 -3.47 9.62
CA VAL A 80 1.72 -2.30 9.36
C VAL A 80 2.11 -1.67 8.03
N LEU A 81 1.15 -1.52 7.14
CA LEU A 81 1.30 -0.82 5.88
C LEU A 81 0.21 0.24 5.76
N CYS A 82 0.64 1.50 5.62
CA CYS A 82 -0.25 2.64 5.41
C CYS A 82 0.11 3.35 4.11
N ILE A 83 -0.88 3.54 3.24
CA ILE A 83 -0.73 4.20 1.94
C ILE A 83 -1.80 5.28 1.86
N GLU A 84 -1.37 6.53 1.86
CA GLU A 84 -2.24 7.70 1.99
C GLU A 84 -1.89 8.75 0.91
N GLY A 85 -2.90 9.36 0.28
CA GLY A 85 -2.70 10.53 -0.58
C GLY A 85 -1.98 10.21 -1.90
N MET A 86 -2.32 9.07 -2.52
CA MET A 86 -1.68 8.56 -3.74
C MET A 86 -2.51 8.91 -4.99
N SER A 87 -2.56 10.19 -5.32
CA SER A 87 -3.56 10.75 -6.26
C SER A 87 -3.52 10.23 -7.71
N GLN A 88 -2.43 9.59 -8.16
CA GLN A 88 -2.31 9.10 -9.55
C GLN A 88 -2.37 7.57 -9.68
N VAL A 89 -2.46 6.84 -8.55
CA VAL A 89 -2.54 5.39 -8.59
C VAL A 89 -3.94 4.98 -9.04
N LYS A 90 -4.03 4.31 -10.18
CA LYS A 90 -5.29 3.84 -10.77
C LYS A 90 -5.60 2.38 -10.52
N SER A 91 -4.55 1.57 -10.37
CA SER A 91 -4.67 0.14 -10.16
C SER A 91 -3.63 -0.33 -9.16
N ILE A 92 -4.01 -1.31 -8.35
CA ILE A 92 -3.10 -2.11 -7.54
C ILE A 92 -3.15 -3.52 -8.09
N GLY A 93 -2.06 -3.98 -8.70
CA GLY A 93 -1.97 -5.30 -9.29
C GLY A 93 -0.79 -6.14 -8.82
N ALA A 94 -0.41 -7.11 -9.64
CA ALA A 94 0.65 -8.08 -9.36
C ALA A 94 1.98 -7.41 -8.93
N GLU A 95 2.28 -6.22 -9.45
CA GLU A 95 3.47 -5.44 -9.14
C GLU A 95 3.60 -5.08 -7.65
N PHE A 96 2.49 -4.97 -6.93
CA PHE A 96 2.46 -4.65 -5.50
C PHE A 96 2.89 -5.85 -4.64
N TYR A 97 2.52 -7.06 -5.07
CA TYR A 97 2.82 -8.31 -4.37
C TYR A 97 4.20 -8.87 -4.74
N GLY A 98 4.71 -8.50 -5.92
CA GLY A 98 5.97 -8.99 -6.45
C GLY A 98 5.94 -10.48 -6.80
N GLU A 99 7.13 -11.07 -6.86
CA GLU A 99 7.34 -12.50 -7.15
C GLU A 99 7.28 -13.37 -5.88
N SER A 100 6.78 -12.83 -4.76
CA SER A 100 6.68 -13.58 -3.51
C SER A 100 5.58 -14.63 -3.61
N MET A 101 5.90 -15.88 -3.25
CA MET A 101 4.91 -16.95 -3.13
C MET A 101 3.98 -16.76 -1.93
N ASN A 102 4.43 -16.03 -0.89
CA ASN A 102 3.67 -15.70 0.31
C ASN A 102 3.81 -14.20 0.60
N PRO A 103 3.20 -13.32 -0.22
CA PRO A 103 3.31 -11.90 0.00
C PRO A 103 2.63 -11.51 1.32
N PHE A 104 3.17 -10.48 1.97
CA PHE A 104 2.58 -9.90 3.19
C PHE A 104 2.33 -10.92 4.32
N ALA A 105 3.23 -11.90 4.44
CA ALA A 105 3.08 -13.03 5.36
C ALA A 105 2.98 -12.67 6.84
N SER A 106 3.32 -11.45 7.28
CA SER A 106 3.16 -11.00 8.68
C SER A 106 2.23 -9.79 8.83
N LEU A 107 1.58 -9.36 7.75
CA LEU A 107 0.83 -8.11 7.73
C LEU A 107 -0.42 -8.23 8.60
N LYS A 108 -0.52 -7.37 9.61
CA LYS A 108 -1.64 -7.30 10.57
C LYS A 108 -2.55 -6.12 10.29
N GLU A 109 -2.00 -5.03 9.78
CA GLU A 109 -2.74 -3.81 9.52
C GLU A 109 -2.42 -3.25 8.13
N LEU A 110 -3.48 -3.04 7.34
CA LEU A 110 -3.42 -2.45 6.02
C LEU A 110 -4.34 -1.23 5.97
N ARG A 111 -3.83 -0.09 5.52
CA ARG A 111 -4.61 1.13 5.36
C ARG A 111 -4.41 1.76 3.98
N PHE A 112 -5.51 2.04 3.31
CA PHE A 112 -5.56 2.89 2.12
C PHE A 112 -6.44 4.10 2.39
N GLU A 113 -5.94 5.31 2.14
CA GLU A 113 -6.67 6.55 2.41
C GLU A 113 -6.35 7.62 1.34
N ASP A 114 -7.33 8.44 0.97
CA ASP A 114 -7.16 9.51 -0.04
C ASP A 114 -6.48 9.00 -1.34
N MET A 115 -7.12 8.03 -2.00
CA MET A 115 -6.69 7.49 -3.29
C MET A 115 -7.78 7.73 -4.36
N PRO A 116 -7.96 8.98 -4.81
CA PRO A 116 -9.12 9.41 -5.60
C PRO A 116 -9.23 8.77 -6.99
N GLU A 117 -8.10 8.38 -7.59
CA GLU A 117 -8.05 7.79 -8.93
C GLU A 117 -8.02 6.26 -8.93
N TRP A 118 -8.00 5.62 -7.76
CA TRP A 118 -7.88 4.17 -7.66
C TRP A 118 -9.20 3.49 -8.05
N GLU A 119 -9.16 2.71 -9.13
CA GLU A 119 -10.32 2.05 -9.71
C GLU A 119 -10.29 0.53 -9.51
N ASN A 120 -9.12 -0.09 -9.76
CA ASN A 120 -9.01 -1.53 -9.86
C ASN A 120 -8.06 -2.11 -8.79
N TRP A 121 -8.49 -3.20 -8.16
CA TRP A 121 -7.63 -3.97 -7.28
C TRP A 121 -7.65 -5.45 -7.69
N SER A 122 -6.50 -5.96 -8.10
CA SER A 122 -6.34 -7.36 -8.50
C SER A 122 -5.44 -8.15 -7.55
N HIS A 123 -5.54 -9.47 -7.67
CA HIS A 123 -4.82 -10.43 -6.86
C HIS A 123 -3.40 -10.69 -7.38
N SER A 124 -2.56 -11.31 -6.54
CA SER A 124 -1.27 -11.85 -6.97
C SER A 124 -1.48 -12.98 -7.97
N ASN A 125 -0.73 -12.96 -9.07
CA ASN A 125 -0.75 -14.03 -10.08
C ASN A 125 -0.13 -15.36 -9.58
N PHE A 126 0.57 -15.33 -8.44
CA PHE A 126 1.35 -16.46 -7.93
C PHE A 126 0.68 -17.21 -6.77
N ILE A 127 -0.43 -16.68 -6.24
CA ILE A 127 -1.16 -17.28 -5.12
C ILE A 127 -2.40 -17.97 -5.67
N LYS A 128 -2.58 -19.24 -5.29
CA LYS A 128 -3.85 -19.93 -5.51
C LYS A 128 -4.93 -19.27 -4.66
N GLU A 129 -6.13 -19.09 -5.20
CA GLU A 129 -7.24 -18.35 -4.56
C GLU A 129 -7.56 -18.81 -3.11
N ASP A 130 -7.20 -20.04 -2.75
CA ASP A 130 -7.42 -20.68 -1.46
C ASP A 130 -6.40 -20.31 -0.36
N VAL A 131 -5.18 -19.90 -0.69
CA VAL A 131 -4.12 -19.57 0.29
C VAL A 131 -4.23 -18.13 0.82
N GLY A 132 -4.84 -17.23 0.03
CA GLY A 132 -5.04 -15.84 0.40
C GLY A 132 -3.75 -15.00 0.36
N THR A 133 -3.92 -13.69 0.14
CA THR A 133 -2.81 -12.73 0.00
C THR A 133 -2.38 -12.10 1.34
N PHE A 134 -3.23 -12.22 2.36
CA PHE A 134 -3.06 -11.56 3.65
C PHE A 134 -3.46 -12.50 4.80
N PRO A 135 -2.69 -13.55 5.09
CA PRO A 135 -3.09 -14.63 6.00
C PRO A 135 -3.35 -14.17 7.44
N HIS A 136 -2.69 -13.10 7.88
CA HIS A 136 -2.74 -12.60 9.27
C HIS A 136 -3.30 -11.17 9.40
N LEU A 137 -4.01 -10.68 8.38
CA LEU A 137 -4.56 -9.33 8.42
C LEU A 137 -5.69 -9.25 9.44
N GLU A 138 -5.48 -8.47 10.49
CA GLU A 138 -6.41 -8.26 11.61
C GLU A 138 -7.23 -6.98 11.42
N LYS A 139 -6.61 -5.94 10.84
CA LYS A 139 -7.21 -4.62 10.64
C LYS A 139 -7.08 -4.18 9.21
N PHE A 140 -8.21 -3.84 8.60
CA PHE A 140 -8.22 -3.34 7.25
C PHE A 140 -9.08 -2.08 7.11
N LEU A 141 -8.46 -0.98 6.67
CA LEU A 141 -9.11 0.31 6.53
C LEU A 141 -8.97 0.82 5.09
N ILE A 142 -10.09 1.24 4.51
CA ILE A 142 -10.14 1.94 3.22
C ILE A 142 -11.02 3.17 3.38
N ARG A 143 -10.45 4.36 3.16
CA ARG A 143 -11.17 5.62 3.29
C ARG A 143 -10.93 6.52 2.09
N GLU A 144 -11.95 7.27 1.68
CA GLU A 144 -11.81 8.32 0.66
C GLU A 144 -11.23 7.80 -0.67
N CYS A 145 -11.67 6.61 -1.10
CA CYS A 145 -11.35 5.99 -2.39
C CYS A 145 -12.62 5.91 -3.26
N PRO A 146 -13.09 7.03 -3.85
CA PRO A 146 -14.41 7.13 -4.48
C PRO A 146 -14.58 6.30 -5.74
N LYS A 147 -13.51 6.08 -6.51
CA LYS A 147 -13.52 5.35 -7.78
C LYS A 147 -13.29 3.85 -7.64
N LEU A 148 -12.97 3.38 -6.44
CA LEU A 148 -12.65 1.97 -6.21
C LEU A 148 -13.90 1.12 -6.42
N ILE A 149 -13.83 0.20 -7.38
CA ILE A 149 -14.91 -0.72 -7.73
C ILE A 149 -14.38 -2.14 -7.61
N GLY A 150 -15.20 -3.05 -7.08
CA GLY A 150 -14.88 -4.47 -7.01
C GLY A 150 -15.14 -5.06 -5.64
N GLU A 151 -14.57 -6.23 -5.40
CA GLU A 151 -14.63 -6.94 -4.13
C GLU A 151 -13.30 -6.81 -3.39
N LEU A 152 -13.35 -6.91 -2.06
CA LEU A 152 -12.13 -7.03 -1.27
C LEU A 152 -11.40 -8.35 -1.59
N PRO A 153 -10.09 -8.42 -1.35
CA PRO A 153 -9.35 -9.65 -1.54
C PRO A 153 -10.01 -10.81 -0.79
N LYS A 154 -10.29 -11.91 -1.50
CA LYS A 154 -10.75 -13.16 -0.89
C LYS A 154 -9.71 -13.65 0.15
N CYS A 155 -10.20 -14.31 1.19
CA CYS A 155 -9.42 -14.91 2.28
C CYS A 155 -8.81 -13.91 3.29
N LEU A 156 -9.67 -13.14 3.96
CA LEU A 156 -9.34 -12.32 5.15
C LEU A 156 -9.69 -13.05 6.45
N GLN A 157 -9.20 -14.29 6.62
CA GLN A 157 -9.64 -15.18 7.71
C GLN A 157 -9.34 -14.66 9.13
N SER A 158 -8.30 -13.83 9.25
CA SER A 158 -7.88 -13.26 10.53
C SER A 158 -8.49 -11.87 10.82
N LEU A 159 -9.37 -11.37 9.93
CA LEU A 159 -9.84 -10.00 10.01
C LEU A 159 -10.80 -9.79 11.18
N VAL A 160 -10.44 -8.85 12.03
CA VAL A 160 -11.21 -8.45 13.22
C VAL A 160 -11.92 -7.13 12.97
N GLU A 161 -11.27 -6.20 12.26
CA GLU A 161 -11.74 -4.85 12.05
C GLU A 161 -11.68 -4.53 10.56
N LEU A 162 -12.85 -4.24 9.98
CA LEU A 162 -12.98 -3.72 8.62
C LEU A 162 -13.65 -2.36 8.68
N GLU A 163 -12.97 -1.34 8.19
CA GLU A 163 -13.54 -0.01 8.03
C GLU A 163 -13.50 0.42 6.57
N VAL A 164 -14.67 0.74 6.03
CA VAL A 164 -14.83 1.29 4.68
C VAL A 164 -15.70 2.53 4.77
N SER A 165 -15.14 3.69 4.43
CA SER A 165 -15.86 4.98 4.45
C SER A 165 -15.55 5.80 3.21
N GLU A 166 -16.55 6.51 2.67
CA GLU A 166 -16.38 7.34 1.47
C GLU A 166 -15.86 6.53 0.24
N CYS A 167 -16.30 5.27 0.12
CA CYS A 167 -15.96 4.34 -0.97
C CYS A 167 -17.22 3.70 -1.59
N PRO A 168 -18.05 4.46 -2.33
CA PRO A 168 -19.36 4.02 -2.79
C PRO A 168 -19.31 2.78 -3.70
N GLY A 169 -18.31 2.68 -4.58
CA GLY A 169 -18.16 1.54 -5.49
C GLY A 169 -17.88 0.21 -4.78
N LEU A 170 -17.15 0.26 -3.66
CA LEU A 170 -16.83 -0.91 -2.84
C LEU A 170 -17.98 -1.30 -1.90
N MET A 171 -18.69 -0.31 -1.34
CA MET A 171 -19.83 -0.54 -0.44
C MET A 171 -21.00 -1.30 -1.10
N CYS A 172 -21.14 -1.20 -2.43
CA CYS A 172 -22.14 -1.94 -3.18
C CYS A 172 -21.86 -3.45 -3.29
N GLY A 173 -20.60 -3.87 -3.17
CA GLY A 173 -20.15 -5.26 -3.33
C GLY A 173 -19.88 -6.00 -2.01
N LEU A 174 -19.85 -5.29 -0.88
CA LEU A 174 -19.67 -5.94 0.41
C LEU A 174 -20.94 -6.71 0.79
N PRO A 175 -20.86 -8.01 1.14
CA PRO A 175 -21.95 -8.63 1.88
C PRO A 175 -22.19 -7.75 3.10
N LYS A 176 -23.45 -7.48 3.46
CA LYS A 176 -23.81 -6.74 4.67
C LYS A 176 -23.14 -7.41 5.88
N LEU A 177 -21.91 -7.01 6.18
CA LEU A 177 -21.25 -7.33 7.42
C LEU A 177 -22.03 -6.53 8.44
N ALA A 178 -22.86 -7.26 9.19
CA ALA A 178 -23.56 -6.71 10.33
C ALA A 178 -22.55 -5.89 11.13
N SER A 179 -22.88 -4.62 11.31
CA SER A 179 -22.20 -3.67 12.17
C SER A 179 -21.59 -4.37 13.39
N LEU A 180 -20.27 -4.53 13.41
CA LEU A 180 -19.56 -4.78 14.65
C LEU A 180 -19.37 -3.42 15.32
N SER A 181 -20.30 -3.13 16.22
CA SER A 181 -20.22 -2.07 17.23
C SER A 181 -20.98 -2.59 18.45
N PRO A 182 -20.61 -2.21 19.69
CA PRO A 182 -20.01 -0.93 20.08
C PRO A 182 -18.53 -0.98 20.49
#